data_AF-B0BJB5-F1
#
_entry.id   AF-B0BJB5-F1
#
_cell.length_a   1.000
_cell.length_b   1.000
_cell.length_c   1.000
_cell.angle_alpha   90.00
_cell.angle_beta   90.00
_cell.angle_gamma   90.00
#
_symmetry.space_group_name_H-M   'P 1'
#
loop_
_entity.id
_entity.type
_entity.pdbx_description
1 polymer ?
#
loop_
_entity_poly.entity_id
_entity_poly.type
_entity_poly.pdbx_seq_one_letter_code
_entity_poly.pdbx_strand_id
1 'polypeptide(L)'
;MVGVGLRESVKHGEHESWRYLRWHAFWPGNHAGSSWGIDKYGDERAYICACIAREHETSDRDFIEQEYQRIKGSAQYKSWLRKKALETK
;
A
#
# COMPACT_ATOMS: atom_id res chain seq x y z
N MET A 1 -14.42 -6.39 -0.48
CA MET A 1 -13.07 -6.83 -0.89
C MET A 1 -12.15 -6.47 0.26
N VAL A 2 -11.45 -7.44 0.85
CA VAL A 2 -10.62 -7.25 2.05
C VAL A 2 -9.21 -7.72 1.69
N GLY A 3 -8.18 -6.95 2.04
CA GLY A 3 -6.79 -7.29 1.72
C GLY A 3 -5.98 -6.12 1.18
N VAL A 4 -4.83 -6.43 0.59
CA VAL A 4 -3.94 -5.48 -0.07
C VAL A 4 -3.89 -5.82 -1.56
N GLY A 5 -3.96 -4.83 -2.44
CA GLY A 5 -3.91 -5.05 -3.89
C GLY A 5 -3.36 -3.87 -4.67
N LEU A 6 -2.71 -4.17 -5.80
CA LEU A 6 -2.21 -3.17 -6.72
C LEU A 6 -3.38 -2.61 -7.55
N ARG A 7 -3.46 -1.28 -7.66
CA ARG A 7 -4.48 -0.57 -8.42
C ARG A 7 -3.82 0.45 -9.33
N GLU A 8 -4.34 0.56 -10.54
CA GLU A 8 -4.09 1.71 -11.40
C GLU A 8 -5.06 2.83 -11.02
N SER A 9 -4.57 4.07 -10.99
CA SER A 9 -5.36 5.29 -10.87
C SER A 9 -5.03 6.19 -12.04
N VAL A 10 -6.06 6.64 -12.75
CA VAL A 10 -5.93 7.58 -13.85
C VAL A 10 -6.30 8.96 -13.33
N LYS A 11 -5.37 9.90 -13.39
CA LYS A 11 -5.65 11.31 -13.12
C LYS A 11 -5.83 12.02 -14.45
N HIS A 12 -7.05 12.46 -14.73
CA HIS A 12 -7.35 13.28 -15.89
C HIS A 12 -6.97 14.73 -15.59
N GLY A 13 -5.95 15.25 -16.26
CA GLY A 13 -5.70 16.67 -16.39
C GLY A 13 -6.42 17.23 -17.62
N GLU A 14 -6.46 18.56 -17.72
CA GLU A 14 -7.18 19.30 -18.77
C GLU A 14 -6.67 18.97 -20.19
N HIS A 15 -5.40 18.56 -20.32
CA HIS A 15 -4.77 18.21 -21.60
C HIS A 15 -4.04 16.85 -21.60
N GLU A 16 -3.91 16.16 -20.47
CA GLU A 16 -3.17 14.90 -20.38
C GLU A 16 -3.68 14.00 -19.24
N SER A 17 -3.73 12.68 -19.49
CA SER A 17 -4.06 11.69 -18.47
C SER A 17 -2.80 11.00 -17.95
N TRP A 18 -2.57 11.08 -16.64
CA TRP A 18 -1.46 10.41 -15.99
C TRP A 18 -1.94 9.11 -15.33
N ARG A 19 -1.23 8.01 -15.59
CA ARG A 19 -1.49 6.72 -14.95
C ARG A 19 -0.50 6.52 -13.81
N TYR A 20 -1.02 6.24 -12.62
CA TYR A 20 -0.21 5.95 -11.45
C TYR A 20 -0.61 4.60 -10.87
N LEU A 21 0.40 3.82 -10.48
CA LEU A 21 0.19 2.58 -9.74
C LEU A 21 0.25 2.86 -8.24
N ARG A 22 -0.62 2.19 -7.49
CA ARG A 22 -0.66 2.31 -6.03
C ARG A 22 -1.06 1.00 -5.37
N TRP A 23 -0.49 0.74 -4.20
CA TRP A 23 -0.93 -0.33 -3.32
C TRP A 23 -2.06 0.15 -2.43
N HIS A 24 -3.15 -0.59 -2.40
CA HIS A 24 -4.38 -0.22 -1.71
C HIS A 24 -4.77 -1.30 -0.70
N ALA A 25 -4.93 -0.90 0.56
CA ALA A 25 -5.45 -1.70 1.65
C ALA A 25 -6.95 -1.48 1.85
N PHE A 26 -7.69 -2.56 2.03
CA PHE A 26 -9.15 -2.59 2.22
C PHE A 26 -9.52 -3.43 3.44
N TRP A 27 -10.46 -2.95 4.26
CA TRP A 27 -10.98 -3.65 5.43
C TRP A 27 -12.46 -3.29 5.70
N PRO A 28 -13.19 -4.10 6.49
CA PRO A 28 -14.59 -3.83 6.80
C PRO A 28 -14.79 -2.47 7.47
N GLY A 29 -15.88 -1.77 7.14
CA GLY A 29 -16.20 -0.46 7.73
C GLY A 29 -15.46 0.74 7.13
N ASN A 30 -14.45 0.53 6.29
CA ASN A 30 -13.80 1.60 5.54
C ASN A 30 -13.59 1.21 4.07
N HIS A 31 -14.58 1.55 3.24
CA HIS A 31 -14.55 1.25 1.80
C HIS A 31 -13.49 2.05 1.03
N ALA A 32 -13.11 3.23 1.53
CA ALA A 32 -12.04 4.03 0.94
C ALA A 32 -10.65 3.47 1.27
N GLY A 33 -10.50 2.79 2.41
CA GLY A 33 -9.27 2.14 2.84
C GLY A 33 -8.08 3.09 2.99
N SER A 34 -6.88 2.62 2.67
CA SER A 34 -5.65 3.43 2.62
C SER A 34 -4.79 3.04 1.43
N SER A 35 -4.30 4.03 0.68
CA SER A 35 -3.58 3.79 -0.58
C SER A 35 -2.28 4.58 -0.69
N TRP A 36 -1.26 3.91 -1.25
CA TRP A 36 0.13 4.36 -1.27
C TRP A 36 0.67 4.30 -2.69
N GLY A 37 1.00 5.46 -3.25
CA GLY A 37 1.49 5.60 -4.62
C GLY A 37 2.92 5.09 -4.78
N ILE A 38 3.16 4.29 -5.82
CA ILE A 38 4.50 3.77 -6.15
C ILE A 38 5.42 4.91 -6.59
N ASP A 39 4.87 5.93 -7.25
CA ASP A 39 5.55 7.14 -7.68
C ASP A 39 6.21 7.90 -6.51
N LYS A 40 5.52 7.98 -5.37
CA LYS A 40 5.99 8.72 -4.19
C LYS A 40 6.86 7.88 -3.26
N TYR A 41 6.49 6.62 -3.04
CA TYR A 41 7.08 5.80 -1.98
C TYR A 41 8.04 4.73 -2.50
N GLY A 42 8.00 4.43 -3.80
CA GLY A 42 8.58 3.21 -4.36
C GLY A 42 7.70 2.00 -4.08
N ASP A 43 7.80 1.01 -4.97
CA ASP A 43 6.90 -0.15 -4.99
C ASP A 43 6.97 -1.00 -3.71
N GLU A 44 8.18 -1.20 -3.17
CA GLU A 44 8.38 -1.95 -1.92
C GLU A 44 7.73 -1.27 -0.71
N ARG A 45 8.05 0.00 -0.47
CA ARG A 45 7.51 0.74 0.68
C ARG A 45 6.01 0.96 0.56
N ALA A 46 5.52 1.29 -0.64
CA ALA A 46 4.08 1.43 -0.89
C ALA A 46 3.31 0.16 -0.51
N TYR A 47 3.83 -1.01 -0.90
CA TYR A 47 3.24 -2.29 -0.53
C TYR A 47 3.25 -2.52 0.99
N ILE A 48 4.39 -2.31 1.65
CA ILE A 48 4.50 -2.54 3.10
C ILE A 48 3.59 -1.59 3.88
N CYS A 49 3.51 -0.32 3.51
CA CYS A 49 2.57 0.62 4.16
C CYS A 49 1.11 0.19 3.99
N ALA A 50 0.75 -0.39 2.83
CA ALA A 50 -0.58 -0.98 2.65
C ALA A 50 -0.79 -2.23 3.53
N CYS A 51 0.22 -3.08 3.70
CA CYS A 51 0.16 -4.21 4.64
C CYS A 51 -0.06 -3.76 6.09
N ILE A 52 0.66 -2.74 6.55
CA ILE A 52 0.50 -2.16 7.90
C ILE A 52 -0.91 -1.57 8.05
N ALA A 53 -1.34 -0.76 7.07
CA ALA A 53 -2.68 -0.19 7.07
C ALA A 53 -3.77 -1.27 7.15
N ARG A 54 -3.57 -2.39 6.44
CA ARG A 54 -4.49 -3.53 6.48
C ARG A 54 -4.46 -4.25 7.83
N GLU A 55 -3.28 -4.52 8.37
CA GLU A 55 -3.12 -5.24 9.64
C GLU A 55 -3.75 -4.48 10.81
N HIS A 56 -3.60 -3.15 10.82
CA HIS A 56 -4.11 -2.28 11.86
C HIS A 56 -5.47 -1.63 11.53
N GLU A 57 -6.03 -1.92 10.35
CA GLU A 57 -7.30 -1.37 9.87
C GLU A 57 -7.39 0.16 10.01
N THR A 58 -6.29 0.84 9.66
CA THR A 58 -6.10 2.29 9.89
C THR A 58 -5.67 3.04 8.63
N SER A 59 -6.07 4.31 8.56
CA SER A 59 -5.62 5.27 7.55
C SER A 59 -4.69 6.34 8.13
N ASP A 60 -4.33 6.25 9.41
CA ASP A 60 -3.39 7.16 10.07
C ASP A 60 -1.98 7.00 9.48
N ARG A 61 -1.54 8.03 8.73
CA ARG A 61 -0.27 8.00 8.01
C ARG A 61 0.94 8.07 8.92
N ASP A 62 0.83 8.78 10.05
CA ASP A 62 1.96 8.96 10.95
C ASP A 62 2.22 7.65 11.70
N PHE A 63 1.15 6.99 12.15
CA PHE A 63 1.23 5.65 12.71
C PHE A 63 1.85 4.66 11.71
N ILE A 64 1.34 4.62 10.47
CA ILE A 64 1.83 3.69 9.44
C ILE A 64 3.30 3.92 9.12
N GLU A 65 3.73 5.18 9.04
CA GLU A 65 5.12 5.52 8.77
C GLU A 65 6.04 5.12 9.93
N GLN A 66 5.64 5.37 11.18
CA GLN A 66 6.38 4.94 12.37
C GLN A 66 6.53 3.42 12.41
N GLU A 67 5.45 2.69 12.15
CA GLU A 67 5.46 1.23 12.10
C GLU A 67 6.33 0.71 10.95
N TYR A 68 6.30 1.35 9.77
CA TYR A 68 7.19 1.00 8.66
C TYR A 68 8.65 1.07 9.07
N GLN A 69 9.06 2.18 9.72
CA GLN A 69 10.43 2.33 10.20
C GLN A 69 10.78 1.28 11.26
N ARG A 70 9.84 0.97 12.16
CA ARG A 70 10.01 -0.03 13.22
C ARG A 70 10.24 -1.43 12.67
N ILE A 71 9.48 -1.84 11.65
CA ILE A 71 9.53 -3.21 11.13
C ILE A 71 10.55 -3.41 10.02
N LYS A 72 11.11 -2.35 9.44
CA LYS A 72 12.01 -2.44 8.29
C LYS A 72 13.16 -3.42 8.54
N GLY A 73 13.31 -4.42 7.68
CA GLY A 73 14.33 -5.47 7.80
C GLY A 73 14.00 -6.62 8.76
N SER A 74 12.90 -6.53 9.51
CA SER A 74 12.42 -7.59 10.39
C SER A 74 11.95 -8.85 9.64
N ALA A 75 11.67 -9.92 10.38
CA ALA A 75 11.07 -11.13 9.83
C ALA A 75 9.67 -10.87 9.22
N GLN A 76 8.85 -10.02 9.86
CA GLN A 76 7.53 -9.64 9.37
C GLN A 76 7.64 -8.91 8.02
N TYR A 77 8.57 -7.96 7.92
CA TYR A 77 8.87 -7.25 6.69
C TYR A 77 9.24 -8.20 5.55
N LYS A 78 10.19 -9.11 5.79
CA LYS A 78 10.61 -10.11 4.80
C LYS A 78 9.48 -11.06 4.41
N SER A 79 8.63 -11.44 5.37
CA SER A 79 7.44 -12.27 5.12
C SER A 79 6.47 -11.59 4.17
N TRP A 80 6.17 -10.31 4.39
CA TRP A 80 5.29 -9.55 3.50
C TRP A 80 5.88 -9.36 2.10
N LEU A 81 7.17 -9.06 1.97
CA LEU A 81 7.81 -8.98 0.66
C LEU A 81 7.77 -10.30 -0.11
N ARG A 82 7.91 -11.43 0.59
CA ARG A 82 7.73 -12.76 -0.04
C ARG A 82 6.30 -12.96 -0.54
N LYS A 83 5.29 -12.56 0.24
CA LYS A 83 3.88 -12.64 -0.18
C LYS A 83 3.62 -11.82 -1.44
N LYS A 84 4.15 -10.59 -1.51
CA LYS A 84 4.05 -9.73 -2.69
C LYS A 84 4.55 -10.43 -3.95
N ALA A 85 5.72 -11.07 -3.87
CA ALA A 85 6.33 -11.77 -5.00
C ALA A 85 5.53 -12.99 -5.48
N LEU A 86 4.69 -13.56 -4.62
CA LEU A 86 3.77 -14.66 -4.98
C LEU A 86 2.47 -14.14 -5.59
N GLU A 87 2.02 -12.95 -5.20
CA GLU A 87 0.79 -12.32 -5.71
C GLU A 87 0.97 -11.64 -7.07
N THR A 88 2.21 -11.28 -7.44
CA THR A 88 2.54 -10.67 -8.75
C THR A 88 3.06 -11.67 -9.79
N LYS A 89 3.00 -12.98 -9.52
CA LYS A 89 3.31 -14.05 -10.49
C LYS A 89 2.02 -14.56 -11.13
#